data_AF-A0A958KDP8-F1
#
_entry.id   AF-A0A958KDP8-F1
#
_cell.length_a   1.000
_cell.length_b   1.000
_cell.length_c   1.000
_cell.angle_alpha   90.00
_cell.angle_beta   90.00
_cell.angle_gamma   90.00
#
_symmetry.space_group_name_H-M   'P 1'
#
loop_
_entity.id
_entity.type
_entity.pdbx_description
1 polymer ?
#
loop_
_entity_poly.entity_id
_entity_poly.type
_entity_poly.pdbx_seq_one_letter_code
_entity_poly.pdbx_strand_id
1 'polypeptide(L)'
;MNSHQKSDGNNFRLPLLSLATGLVGLAIMVNCTVVHHREAEQASSGSMEVSVQGDQQKIEELRQSIPEDKRQDNDQLKLILSDMGEVKVHPSTVRERFNREVRKRQDKFNKEIRKEREKFNNEEKKSREKKLDDLKEAREGQRRYKSTREETKEFYDEQQADRKEFFDEQRDRRKDFESNLREREKDFSSWLRETRRDFDQAWRDYNKRYQEMEKEKRQKKEESRRGAKASAAAATSSTDMSSFDKLNQVPSERIGAGEDE
;
A
#
# COMPACT_ATOMS: atom_id res chain seq x y z
N MET A 1 -32.23 57.95 0.56
CA MET A 1 -32.18 58.79 -0.67
C MET A 1 -30.78 58.66 -1.25
N ASN A 2 -30.70 58.43 -2.58
CA ASN A 2 -29.52 58.24 -3.44
C ASN A 2 -28.70 56.97 -3.17
N SER A 3 -28.78 55.86 -3.92
CA SER A 3 -29.02 55.57 -5.36
C SER A 3 -27.86 55.94 -6.30
N HIS A 4 -27.58 55.00 -7.23
CA HIS A 4 -26.69 54.99 -8.41
C HIS A 4 -25.33 54.27 -8.24
N GLN A 5 -25.17 53.04 -8.78
CA GLN A 5 -24.92 52.64 -10.20
C GLN A 5 -23.43 52.86 -10.57
N LYS A 6 -22.67 52.01 -11.27
CA LYS A 6 -22.86 50.90 -12.25
C LYS A 6 -21.52 50.12 -12.29
N SER A 7 -21.52 48.78 -12.33
CA SER A 7 -21.34 47.91 -13.52
C SER A 7 -20.15 48.23 -14.42
N ASP A 8 -19.33 47.19 -14.68
CA ASP A 8 -18.84 46.69 -15.98
C ASP A 8 -17.55 45.88 -15.67
N GLY A 9 -17.48 44.55 -15.83
CA GLY A 9 -17.86 43.80 -17.02
C GLY A 9 -16.66 43.79 -17.97
N ASN A 10 -15.67 42.92 -17.75
CA ASN A 10 -14.68 42.67 -18.79
C ASN A 10 -14.36 41.18 -18.96
N ASN A 11 -14.84 40.69 -20.09
CA ASN A 11 -14.68 39.36 -20.65
C ASN A 11 -13.28 39.22 -21.23
N PHE A 12 -12.53 38.18 -20.86
CA PHE A 12 -11.40 37.73 -21.69
C PHE A 12 -11.76 36.42 -22.37
N ARG A 13 -12.08 36.55 -23.66
CA ARG A 13 -12.35 35.47 -24.61
C ARG A 13 -11.03 34.79 -25.00
N LEU A 14 -11.09 33.47 -25.06
CA LEU A 14 -10.14 32.60 -25.77
C LEU A 14 -10.19 32.87 -27.28
N PRO A 15 -9.06 32.77 -28.01
CA PRO A 15 -9.07 32.43 -29.41
C PRO A 15 -8.84 30.93 -29.60
N LEU A 16 -9.87 30.27 -30.14
CA LEU A 16 -9.75 29.07 -30.96
C LEU A 16 -8.92 29.40 -32.21
N LEU A 17 -7.87 28.61 -32.47
CA LEU A 17 -7.34 28.44 -33.82
C LEU A 17 -7.25 26.95 -34.10
N SER A 18 -7.84 26.63 -35.25
CA SER A 18 -8.19 25.32 -35.76
C SER A 18 -7.31 25.02 -36.98
N LEU A 19 -7.15 23.72 -37.25
CA LEU A 19 -6.75 23.09 -38.52
C LEU A 19 -5.27 23.24 -38.97
N ALA A 20 -4.56 22.11 -39.02
CA ALA A 20 -4.36 21.39 -40.29
C ALA A 20 -3.56 20.07 -40.10
N THR A 21 -4.21 18.97 -40.52
CA THR A 21 -3.66 17.87 -41.37
C THR A 21 -2.38 17.13 -40.97
N GLY A 22 -2.46 15.79 -40.93
CA GLY A 22 -1.26 14.97 -41.14
C GLY A 22 -1.35 13.50 -40.74
N LEU A 23 -2.22 12.75 -41.40
CA LEU A 23 -2.23 11.28 -41.43
C LEU A 23 -0.85 10.72 -41.84
N VAL A 24 -0.14 10.03 -40.95
CA VAL A 24 0.79 8.95 -41.34
C VAL A 24 0.64 7.81 -40.33
N GLY A 25 -0.15 6.83 -40.74
CA GLY A 25 -0.14 5.52 -40.10
C GLY A 25 1.17 4.81 -40.42
N LEU A 26 1.80 4.25 -39.40
CA LEU A 26 2.79 3.19 -39.56
C LEU A 26 2.38 2.04 -38.65
N ALA A 27 1.52 1.18 -39.19
CA ALA A 27 1.30 -0.15 -38.67
C ALA A 27 2.56 -0.98 -38.94
N ILE A 28 3.35 -1.24 -37.90
CA ILE A 28 4.34 -2.31 -37.95
C ILE A 28 3.72 -3.50 -37.21
N MET A 29 3.05 -4.35 -37.97
CA MET A 29 2.80 -5.74 -37.60
C MET A 29 4.12 -6.51 -37.77
N VAL A 30 4.89 -6.68 -36.68
CA VAL A 30 5.90 -7.75 -36.64
C VAL A 30 5.23 -8.99 -36.05
N ASN A 31 4.84 -9.87 -36.96
CA ASN A 31 4.69 -11.29 -36.70
C ASN A 31 6.02 -11.83 -36.17
N CYS A 32 6.14 -12.06 -34.86
CA CYS A 32 7.14 -12.99 -34.34
C CYS A 32 6.55 -14.40 -34.40
N THR A 33 6.70 -15.03 -35.56
CA THR A 33 6.74 -16.48 -35.69
C THR A 33 7.90 -17.00 -34.85
N VAL A 34 7.60 -17.56 -33.67
CA VAL A 34 8.57 -18.33 -32.89
C VAL A 34 8.80 -19.64 -33.64
N VAL A 35 9.86 -19.66 -34.44
CA VAL A 35 10.44 -20.86 -35.02
C VAL A 35 10.95 -21.71 -33.88
N HIS A 36 10.40 -22.92 -33.74
CA HIS A 36 10.95 -23.96 -32.89
C HIS A 36 12.33 -24.41 -33.43
N HIS A 37 13.41 -23.78 -32.97
CA HIS A 37 14.71 -24.44 -32.98
C HIS A 37 14.80 -25.35 -31.76
N ARG A 38 14.58 -26.64 -32.03
CA ARG A 38 14.77 -27.75 -31.12
C ARG A 38 16.23 -28.19 -31.25
N GLU A 39 17.13 -27.51 -30.54
CA GLU A 39 18.46 -28.05 -30.28
C GLU A 39 18.41 -28.78 -28.95
N ALA A 40 18.46 -30.10 -29.07
CA ALA A 40 18.62 -31.02 -27.97
C ALA A 40 20.11 -31.03 -27.58
N GLU A 41 20.47 -30.31 -26.53
CA GLU A 41 21.72 -30.56 -25.81
C GLU A 41 21.43 -30.90 -24.35
N GLN A 42 21.56 -32.20 -24.08
CA GLN A 42 22.17 -32.80 -22.91
C GLN A 42 21.72 -32.32 -21.53
N ALA A 43 20.93 -33.19 -20.92
CA ALA A 43 20.72 -33.28 -19.48
C ALA A 43 22.05 -33.25 -18.72
N SER A 44 22.35 -32.10 -18.11
CA SER A 44 23.16 -32.02 -16.89
C SER A 44 22.20 -32.09 -15.71
N SER A 45 22.10 -33.28 -15.13
CA SER A 45 21.45 -33.58 -13.85
C SER A 45 22.32 -33.11 -12.67
N GLY A 46 22.85 -31.90 -12.75
CA GLY A 46 23.48 -31.21 -11.63
C GLY A 46 22.42 -30.42 -10.88
N SER A 47 22.27 -30.69 -9.58
CA SER A 47 21.41 -29.93 -8.68
C SER A 47 21.69 -28.43 -8.82
N MET A 48 20.82 -27.69 -9.53
CA MET A 48 20.72 -26.25 -9.38
C MET A 48 20.23 -26.00 -7.96
N GLU A 49 21.15 -25.97 -6.99
CA GLU A 49 20.92 -25.23 -5.76
C GLU A 49 20.75 -23.77 -6.16
N VAL A 50 19.49 -23.40 -6.40
CA VAL A 50 19.05 -22.04 -6.63
C VAL A 50 19.39 -21.25 -5.37
N SER A 51 20.52 -20.56 -5.37
CA SER A 51 20.91 -19.69 -4.26
C SER A 51 19.99 -18.48 -4.25
N VAL A 52 18.94 -18.57 -3.43
CA VAL A 52 17.96 -17.49 -3.19
C VAL A 52 18.66 -16.18 -2.79
N GLN A 53 19.84 -16.25 -2.17
CA GLN A 53 20.62 -15.08 -1.79
C GLN A 53 21.23 -14.34 -2.99
N GLY A 54 21.71 -15.05 -4.01
CA GLY A 54 22.27 -14.42 -5.21
C GLY A 54 21.20 -13.69 -6.03
N ASP A 55 20.00 -14.26 -6.10
CA ASP A 55 18.86 -13.65 -6.77
C ASP A 55 18.32 -12.44 -6.00
N GLN A 56 18.31 -12.48 -4.66
CA GLN A 56 17.92 -11.33 -3.83
C GLN A 56 18.84 -10.12 -4.04
N GLN A 57 20.15 -10.35 -4.16
CA GLN A 57 21.12 -9.27 -4.40
C GLN A 57 20.93 -8.64 -5.79
N LYS A 58 20.74 -9.45 -6.82
CA LYS A 58 20.45 -8.96 -8.19
C LYS A 58 19.11 -8.20 -8.26
N ILE A 59 18.09 -8.65 -7.53
CA ILE A 59 16.81 -7.94 -7.44
C ILE A 59 17.00 -6.58 -6.75
N GLU A 60 17.83 -6.49 -5.72
CA GLU A 60 18.10 -5.24 -5.01
C GLU A 60 18.90 -4.25 -5.89
N GLU A 61 19.86 -4.73 -6.68
CA GLU A 61 20.56 -3.92 -7.70
C GLU A 61 19.59 -3.40 -8.77
N LEU A 62 18.69 -4.26 -9.27
CA LEU A 62 17.65 -3.84 -10.22
C LEU A 62 16.67 -2.83 -9.60
N ARG A 63 16.37 -2.96 -8.29
CA ARG A 63 15.53 -2.00 -7.55
C ARG A 63 16.16 -0.62 -7.44
N GLN A 64 17.49 -0.49 -7.43
CA GLN A 64 18.13 0.82 -7.41
C GLN A 64 17.87 1.64 -8.68
N SER A 65 17.56 0.98 -9.80
CA SER A 65 17.24 1.65 -11.07
C SER A 65 15.78 2.13 -11.18
N ILE A 66 14.91 1.70 -10.26
CA ILE A 66 13.50 2.06 -10.25
C ILE A 66 13.33 3.36 -9.44
N PRO A 67 12.60 4.37 -9.95
CA PRO A 67 12.26 5.57 -9.18
C PRO A 67 11.62 5.22 -7.84
N GLU A 68 11.99 5.92 -6.78
CA GLU A 68 11.57 5.65 -5.40
C GLU A 68 10.04 5.53 -5.27
N ASP A 69 9.30 6.39 -5.98
CA ASP A 69 7.84 6.38 -5.99
C ASP A 69 7.28 5.06 -6.52
N LYS A 70 7.83 4.56 -7.64
CA LYS A 70 7.41 3.27 -8.23
C LYS A 70 7.83 2.05 -7.42
N ARG A 71 8.89 2.16 -6.61
CA ARG A 71 9.26 1.12 -5.65
C ARG A 71 8.25 1.03 -4.52
N GLN A 72 7.87 2.17 -3.98
CA GLN A 72 6.86 2.23 -2.92
C GLN A 72 5.50 1.72 -3.39
N ASP A 73 5.14 1.97 -4.64
CA ASP A 73 3.89 1.44 -5.23
C ASP A 73 3.96 -0.06 -5.48
N ASN A 74 5.10 -0.58 -5.94
CA ASN A 74 5.30 -2.03 -6.09
C ASN A 74 5.32 -2.76 -4.75
N ASP A 75 5.90 -2.17 -3.70
CA ASP A 75 5.87 -2.75 -2.36
C ASP A 75 4.44 -2.73 -1.76
N GLN A 76 3.62 -1.74 -2.12
CA GLN A 76 2.20 -1.71 -1.77
C GLN A 76 1.39 -2.76 -2.51
N LEU A 77 1.59 -2.89 -3.83
CA LEU A 77 0.97 -3.93 -4.62
C LEU A 77 1.36 -5.30 -4.11
N LYS A 78 2.63 -5.50 -3.75
CA LYS A 78 3.11 -6.72 -3.10
C LYS A 78 2.40 -6.97 -1.77
N LEU A 79 2.19 -5.93 -0.95
CA LEU A 79 1.44 -6.07 0.31
C LEU A 79 -0.01 -6.51 0.07
N ILE A 80 -0.71 -5.91 -0.90
CA ILE A 80 -2.10 -6.24 -1.23
C ILE A 80 -2.18 -7.63 -1.88
N LEU A 81 -1.28 -7.95 -2.80
CA LEU A 81 -1.27 -9.19 -3.59
C LEU A 81 -0.78 -10.40 -2.79
N SER A 82 0.17 -10.23 -1.86
CA SER A 82 0.70 -11.34 -1.06
C SER A 82 -0.38 -12.01 -0.23
N ASP A 83 -1.34 -11.24 0.30
CA ASP A 83 -2.41 -11.80 1.14
C ASP A 83 -3.68 -12.17 0.33
N MET A 84 -3.87 -11.61 -0.87
CA MET A 84 -5.08 -11.81 -1.69
C MET A 84 -4.87 -12.68 -2.95
N GLY A 85 -3.64 -13.07 -3.25
CA GLY A 85 -3.31 -13.88 -4.43
C GLY A 85 -3.86 -15.31 -4.37
N GLU A 86 -3.82 -15.94 -3.20
CA GLU A 86 -4.42 -17.25 -2.97
C GLU A 86 -5.46 -17.18 -1.85
N VAL A 87 -6.65 -17.73 -2.09
CA VAL A 87 -7.77 -17.73 -1.14
C VAL A 87 -7.54 -18.78 -0.04
N LYS A 88 -6.54 -18.54 0.80
CA LYS A 88 -6.14 -19.44 1.90
C LYS A 88 -6.56 -18.91 3.27
N VAL A 89 -6.54 -17.58 3.44
CA VAL A 89 -6.68 -16.94 4.75
C VAL A 89 -8.09 -16.37 4.92
N HIS A 90 -8.64 -16.39 6.14
CA HIS A 90 -9.94 -15.77 6.41
C HIS A 90 -9.92 -14.26 6.09
N PRO A 91 -10.96 -13.70 5.44
CA PRO A 91 -10.99 -12.29 5.01
C PRO A 91 -10.75 -11.27 6.12
N SER A 92 -11.12 -11.58 7.37
CA SER A 92 -10.86 -10.69 8.51
C SER A 92 -9.37 -10.52 8.79
N THR A 93 -8.57 -11.59 8.68
CA THR A 93 -7.13 -11.55 8.91
C THR A 93 -6.42 -10.71 7.86
N VAL A 94 -6.84 -10.82 6.59
CA VAL A 94 -6.33 -9.98 5.50
C VAL A 94 -6.58 -8.50 5.79
N ARG A 95 -7.80 -8.16 6.23
CA ARG A 95 -8.17 -6.79 6.62
C ARG A 95 -7.39 -6.27 7.82
N GLU A 96 -7.16 -7.12 8.82
CA GLU A 96 -6.38 -6.76 10.00
C GLU A 96 -4.92 -6.46 9.65
N ARG A 97 -4.29 -7.30 8.81
CA ARG A 97 -2.92 -7.11 8.33
C ARG A 97 -2.78 -5.80 7.55
N PHE A 98 -3.67 -5.55 6.60
CA PHE A 98 -3.70 -4.28 5.87
C PHE A 98 -3.81 -3.07 6.80
N ASN A 99 -4.79 -3.08 7.71
CA ASN A 99 -4.98 -1.98 8.65
C ASN A 99 -3.74 -1.75 9.54
N ARG A 100 -3.06 -2.83 9.93
CA ARG A 100 -1.82 -2.76 10.73
C ARG A 100 -0.71 -2.07 9.96
N GLU A 101 -0.49 -2.44 8.70
CA GLU A 101 0.56 -1.83 7.87
C GLU A 101 0.25 -0.37 7.53
N VAL A 102 -1.02 -0.06 7.22
CA VAL A 102 -1.48 1.32 7.02
C VAL A 102 -1.20 2.18 8.25
N ARG A 103 -1.50 1.68 9.46
CA ARG A 103 -1.21 2.39 10.72
C ARG A 103 0.29 2.60 10.90
N LYS A 104 1.11 1.57 10.73
CA LYS A 104 2.59 1.69 10.83
C LYS A 104 3.13 2.77 9.90
N ARG A 105 2.64 2.82 8.66
CA ARG A 105 3.09 3.82 7.68
C ARG A 105 2.64 5.22 8.05
N GLN A 106 1.40 5.38 8.52
CA GLN A 106 0.90 6.64 9.06
C GLN A 106 1.71 7.11 10.28
N ASP A 107 2.03 6.22 11.22
CA ASP A 107 2.83 6.54 12.40
C ASP A 107 4.25 6.96 12.01
N LYS A 108 4.87 6.26 11.04
CA LYS A 108 6.19 6.61 10.50
C LYS A 108 6.18 8.00 9.86
N PHE A 109 5.20 8.27 9.00
CA PHE A 109 5.04 9.57 8.35
C PHE A 109 4.88 10.69 9.37
N ASN A 110 3.97 10.53 10.34
CA ASN A 110 3.74 11.52 11.39
C ASN A 110 5.01 11.78 12.22
N LYS A 111 5.78 10.73 12.51
CA LYS A 111 7.05 10.84 13.23
C LYS A 111 8.11 11.59 12.42
N GLU A 112 8.17 11.39 11.11
CA GLU A 112 9.08 12.12 10.21
C GLU A 112 8.72 13.60 10.16
N ILE A 113 7.46 13.94 9.91
CA ILE A 113 6.97 15.33 9.91
C ILE A 113 7.28 16.02 11.24
N ARG A 114 7.03 15.35 12.37
CA ARG A 114 7.35 15.89 13.69
C ARG A 114 8.84 16.18 13.84
N LYS A 115 9.71 15.24 13.48
CA LYS A 115 11.16 15.41 13.56
C LYS A 115 11.67 16.54 12.67
N GLU A 116 11.12 16.68 11.47
CA GLU A 116 11.48 17.76 10.56
C GLU A 116 11.08 19.13 11.13
N ARG A 117 9.86 19.26 11.67
CA ARG A 117 9.42 20.49 12.37
C ARG A 117 10.34 20.82 13.55
N GLU A 118 10.69 19.83 14.36
CA GLU A 118 11.61 20.00 15.50
C GLU A 118 13.01 20.46 15.04
N LYS A 119 13.56 19.86 13.98
CA LYS A 119 14.85 20.28 13.39
C LYS A 119 14.80 21.72 12.88
N PHE A 120 13.78 22.05 12.08
CA PHE A 120 13.60 23.39 11.53
C PHE A 120 13.50 24.44 12.65
N ASN A 121 12.65 24.20 13.67
CA ASN A 121 12.49 25.13 14.79
C ASN A 121 13.80 25.33 15.56
N ASN A 122 14.60 24.28 15.72
CA ASN A 122 15.90 24.38 16.39
C ASN A 122 16.91 25.18 15.55
N GLU A 123 16.93 24.98 14.24
CA GLU A 123 17.80 25.73 13.30
C GLU A 123 17.39 27.20 13.19
N GLU A 124 16.08 27.48 13.10
CA GLU A 124 15.50 28.82 13.13
C GLU A 124 15.87 29.53 14.44
N LYS A 125 15.74 28.86 15.58
CA LYS A 125 16.13 29.41 16.88
C LYS A 125 17.62 29.75 16.93
N LYS A 126 18.49 28.79 16.58
CA LYS A 126 19.95 28.98 16.59
C LYS A 126 20.40 30.09 15.66
N SER A 127 19.83 30.18 14.45
CA SER A 127 20.18 31.23 13.50
C SER A 127 19.77 32.61 13.98
N ARG A 128 18.59 32.74 14.61
CA ARG A 128 18.14 33.99 15.23
C ARG A 128 19.01 34.42 16.40
N GLU A 129 19.32 33.49 17.31
CA GLU A 129 20.21 33.75 18.45
C GLU A 129 21.57 34.24 17.97
N LYS A 130 22.19 33.51 17.03
CA LYS A 130 23.46 33.90 16.43
C LYS A 130 23.42 35.30 15.81
N LYS A 131 22.41 35.62 15.00
CA LYS A 131 22.28 36.95 14.39
C LYS A 131 22.16 38.05 15.44
N LEU A 132 21.41 37.83 16.53
CA LEU A 132 21.27 38.81 17.60
C LEU A 132 22.57 39.02 18.36
N ASP A 133 23.34 37.96 18.57
CA ASP A 133 24.67 38.02 19.17
C ASP A 133 25.67 38.75 18.26
N ASP A 134 25.70 38.44 16.96
CA ASP A 134 26.54 39.12 15.97
C ASP A 134 26.22 40.65 15.93
N LEU A 135 24.94 41.02 15.92
CA LEU A 135 24.50 42.42 15.97
C LEU A 135 24.86 43.11 17.29
N LYS A 136 24.92 42.35 18.40
CA LYS A 136 25.34 42.88 19.70
C LYS A 136 26.85 43.12 19.71
N GLU A 137 27.64 42.14 19.26
CA GLU A 137 29.09 42.24 19.16
C GLU A 137 29.51 43.39 18.23
N ALA A 138 28.87 43.53 17.07
CA ALA A 138 29.10 44.64 16.15
C ALA A 138 28.84 46.00 16.82
N ARG A 139 27.75 46.15 17.59
CA ARG A 139 27.46 47.38 18.35
C ARG A 139 28.52 47.66 19.42
N GLU A 140 28.98 46.62 20.12
CA GLU A 140 30.04 46.77 21.12
C GLU A 140 31.38 47.17 20.48
N GLY A 141 31.71 46.61 19.31
CA GLY A 141 32.86 47.00 18.50
C GLY A 141 32.80 48.46 18.06
N GLN A 142 31.67 48.87 17.49
CA GLN A 142 31.46 50.26 17.04
C GLN A 142 31.56 51.25 18.20
N ARG A 143 31.06 50.90 19.39
CA ARG A 143 31.18 51.76 20.60
C ARG A 143 32.61 51.96 21.08
N ARG A 144 33.51 51.01 20.82
CA ARG A 144 34.92 51.08 21.20
C ARG A 144 35.74 51.91 20.22
N TYR A 145 35.32 51.96 18.96
CA TYR A 145 35.96 52.74 17.92
C TYR A 145 35.50 54.21 17.97
N LYS A 146 36.41 55.15 17.68
CA LYS A 146 36.08 56.58 17.61
C LYS A 146 35.65 56.93 16.18
N SER A 147 34.37 56.76 15.89
CA SER A 147 33.77 57.15 14.60
C SER A 147 33.30 58.61 14.57
N THR A 148 33.18 59.14 13.36
CA THR A 148 32.45 60.39 13.12
C THR A 148 30.94 60.19 13.30
N ARG A 149 30.20 61.30 13.41
CA ARG A 149 28.73 61.26 13.54
C ARG A 149 28.05 60.61 12.32
N GLU A 150 28.58 60.86 11.13
CA GLU A 150 28.05 60.34 9.87
C GLU A 150 28.28 58.83 9.77
N GLU A 151 29.51 58.36 10.01
CA GLU A 151 29.84 56.94 10.08
C GLU A 151 29.01 56.18 11.13
N THR A 152 28.78 56.81 12.30
CA THR A 152 27.95 56.21 13.34
C THR A 152 26.51 56.03 12.86
N LYS A 153 25.96 57.03 12.15
CA LYS A 153 24.61 56.97 11.61
C LYS A 153 24.51 55.86 10.55
N GLU A 154 25.43 55.85 9.59
CA GLU A 154 25.47 54.84 8.53
C GLU A 154 25.55 53.42 9.10
N PHE A 155 26.41 53.17 10.09
CA PHE A 155 26.51 51.88 10.77
C PHE A 155 25.16 51.41 11.35
N TYR A 156 24.42 52.29 12.03
CA TYR A 156 23.14 51.91 12.62
C TYR A 156 22.05 51.75 11.56
N ASP A 157 22.04 52.56 10.51
CA ASP A 157 21.10 52.43 9.39
C ASP A 157 21.31 51.10 8.65
N GLU A 158 22.57 50.75 8.33
CA GLU A 158 22.94 49.46 7.74
C GLU A 158 22.57 48.28 8.66
N GLN A 159 22.88 48.40 9.95
CA GLN A 159 22.54 47.36 10.92
C GLN A 159 21.03 47.11 11.01
N GLN A 160 20.22 48.18 10.95
CA GLN A 160 18.76 48.02 10.96
C GLN A 160 18.25 47.41 9.65
N ALA A 161 18.83 47.78 8.51
CA ALA A 161 18.51 47.20 7.21
C ALA A 161 18.83 45.69 7.19
N ASP A 162 20.04 45.30 7.57
CA ASP A 162 20.51 43.92 7.66
C ASP A 162 19.68 43.09 8.66
N ARG A 163 19.34 43.67 9.82
CA ARG A 163 18.42 43.03 10.77
C ARG A 163 17.05 42.78 10.11
N LYS A 164 16.48 43.79 9.46
CA LYS A 164 15.16 43.69 8.82
C LYS A 164 15.16 42.62 7.74
N GLU A 165 16.15 42.64 6.85
CA GLU A 165 16.32 41.67 5.77
C GLU A 165 16.38 40.24 6.30
N PHE A 166 17.25 39.98 7.29
CA PHE A 166 17.36 38.66 7.91
C PHE A 166 16.02 38.14 8.46
N PHE A 167 15.28 38.98 9.18
CA PHE A 167 14.00 38.55 9.76
C PHE A 167 12.88 38.40 8.72
N ASP A 168 12.91 39.20 7.65
CA ASP A 168 12.01 39.04 6.51
C ASP A 168 12.28 37.70 5.80
N GLU A 169 13.54 37.36 5.52
CA GLU A 169 13.91 36.05 4.96
C GLU A 169 13.53 34.88 5.88
N GLN A 170 13.73 35.01 7.19
CA GLN A 170 13.36 33.96 8.16
C GLN A 170 11.84 33.70 8.13
N ARG A 171 11.04 34.75 7.98
CA ARG A 171 9.58 34.61 7.86
C ARG A 171 9.21 33.88 6.56
N ASP A 172 9.88 34.19 5.46
CA ASP A 172 9.57 33.56 4.17
C ASP A 172 10.07 32.11 4.12
N ARG A 173 11.28 31.82 4.61
CA ARG A 173 11.78 30.45 4.83
C ARG A 173 10.80 29.59 5.63
N ARG A 174 10.19 30.17 6.68
CA ARG A 174 9.18 29.46 7.49
C ARG A 174 7.89 29.21 6.72
N LYS A 175 7.42 30.17 5.92
CA LYS A 175 6.24 29.96 5.07
C LYS A 175 6.47 28.85 4.05
N ASP A 176 7.63 28.85 3.40
CA ASP A 176 7.99 27.85 2.40
C ASP A 176 8.09 26.45 3.03
N PHE A 177 8.74 26.35 4.19
CA PHE A 177 8.81 25.11 4.97
C PHE A 177 7.42 24.57 5.32
N GLU A 178 6.55 25.41 5.88
CA GLU A 178 5.18 25.01 6.25
C GLU A 178 4.33 24.65 5.02
N SER A 179 4.53 25.34 3.90
CA SER A 179 3.86 25.02 2.63
C SER A 179 4.25 23.63 2.14
N ASN A 180 5.56 23.34 2.10
CA ASN A 180 6.08 22.03 1.67
C ASN A 180 5.59 20.89 2.57
N LEU A 181 5.52 21.11 3.89
CA LEU A 181 4.97 20.12 4.81
C LEU A 181 3.48 19.87 4.57
N ARG A 182 2.69 20.92 4.36
CA ARG A 182 1.25 20.79 4.06
C ARG A 182 0.99 20.06 2.75
N GLU A 183 1.81 20.31 1.73
CA GLU A 183 1.74 19.59 0.47
C GLU A 183 2.00 18.09 0.67
N ARG A 184 3.09 17.74 1.37
CA ARG A 184 3.39 16.34 1.71
C ARG A 184 2.31 15.67 2.54
N GLU A 185 1.71 16.37 3.51
CA GLU A 185 0.58 15.86 4.29
C GLU A 185 -0.65 15.61 3.41
N LYS A 186 -0.91 16.49 2.44
CA LYS A 186 -2.02 16.34 1.48
C LYS A 186 -1.78 15.16 0.54
N ASP A 187 -0.56 15.00 0.03
CA ASP A 187 -0.19 13.89 -0.85
C ASP A 187 -0.31 12.57 -0.11
N PHE A 188 0.21 12.49 1.11
CA PHE A 188 0.07 11.30 1.95
C PHE A 188 -1.41 10.98 2.28
N SER A 189 -2.22 12.00 2.58
CA SER A 189 -3.66 11.82 2.79
C SER A 189 -4.37 11.32 1.54
N SER A 190 -3.99 11.80 0.36
CA SER A 190 -4.58 11.38 -0.92
C SER A 190 -4.21 9.93 -1.22
N TRP A 191 -2.93 9.59 -1.09
CA TRP A 191 -2.41 8.23 -1.17
C TRP A 191 -3.14 7.27 -0.22
N LEU A 192 -3.36 7.66 1.03
CA LEU A 192 -4.05 6.84 2.02
C LEU A 192 -5.51 6.53 1.63
N ARG A 193 -6.20 7.53 1.06
CA ARG A 193 -7.59 7.36 0.58
C ARG A 193 -7.67 6.40 -0.59
N GLU A 194 -6.77 6.57 -1.56
CA GLU A 194 -6.68 5.70 -2.75
C GLU A 194 -6.34 4.26 -2.34
N THR A 195 -5.29 4.07 -1.54
CA THR A 195 -4.86 2.76 -1.05
C THR A 195 -5.99 2.02 -0.32
N ARG A 196 -6.76 2.73 0.52
CA ARG A 196 -7.92 2.13 1.21
C ARG A 196 -9.05 1.77 0.26
N ARG A 197 -9.32 2.61 -0.73
CA ARG A 197 -10.33 2.35 -1.76
C ARG A 197 -9.98 1.11 -2.57
N ASP A 198 -8.74 1.00 -3.01
CA ASP A 198 -8.25 -0.13 -3.81
C ASP A 198 -8.26 -1.42 -2.99
N PHE A 199 -7.82 -1.35 -1.74
CA PHE A 199 -7.91 -2.48 -0.82
C PHE A 199 -9.35 -2.91 -0.61
N ASP A 200 -10.28 -1.98 -0.34
CA ASP A 200 -11.69 -2.32 -0.10
C ASP A 200 -12.33 -2.98 -1.32
N GLN A 201 -11.98 -2.53 -2.54
CA GLN A 201 -12.43 -3.16 -3.78
C GLN A 201 -11.88 -4.58 -3.90
N ALA A 202 -10.56 -4.76 -3.79
CA ALA A 202 -9.92 -6.07 -3.86
C ALA A 202 -10.40 -7.03 -2.76
N TRP A 203 -10.66 -6.50 -1.56
CA TRP A 203 -11.13 -7.26 -0.41
C TRP A 203 -12.55 -7.79 -0.62
N ARG A 204 -13.44 -7.03 -1.27
CA ARG A 204 -14.79 -7.51 -1.63
C ARG A 204 -14.70 -8.72 -2.57
N ASP A 205 -13.85 -8.63 -3.59
CA ASP A 205 -13.64 -9.70 -4.56
C ASP A 205 -12.99 -10.92 -3.90
N TYR A 206 -12.02 -10.71 -3.01
CA TYR A 206 -11.43 -11.77 -2.19
C TYR A 206 -12.46 -12.46 -1.28
N ASN A 207 -13.28 -11.68 -0.57
CA ASN A 207 -14.30 -12.20 0.34
C ASN A 207 -15.36 -13.02 -0.40
N LYS A 208 -15.75 -12.59 -1.61
CA LYS A 208 -16.67 -13.37 -2.47
C LYS A 208 -16.08 -14.73 -2.82
N ARG A 209 -14.83 -14.76 -3.33
CA ARG A 209 -14.11 -16.00 -3.67
C ARG A 209 -13.93 -16.91 -2.45
N TYR A 210 -13.67 -16.34 -1.27
CA TYR A 210 -13.57 -17.08 -0.01
C TYR A 210 -14.88 -17.76 0.36
N GLN A 211 -16.01 -17.05 0.24
CA GLN A 211 -17.33 -17.62 0.52
C GLN A 211 -17.71 -18.73 -0.47
N GLU A 212 -17.36 -18.59 -1.76
CA GLU A 212 -17.57 -19.62 -2.78
C GLU A 212 -16.77 -20.88 -2.45
N MET A 213 -15.48 -20.73 -2.15
CA MET A 213 -14.60 -21.83 -1.74
C MET A 213 -15.09 -22.54 -0.46
N GLU A 214 -15.57 -21.80 0.54
CA GLU A 214 -16.14 -22.40 1.76
C GLU A 214 -17.47 -23.13 1.49
N LYS A 215 -18.31 -22.63 0.57
CA LYS A 215 -19.52 -23.33 0.13
C LYS A 215 -19.19 -24.64 -0.58
N GLU A 216 -18.23 -24.62 -1.50
CA GLU A 216 -17.76 -25.81 -2.22
C GLU A 216 -17.18 -26.85 -1.25
N LYS A 217 -16.37 -26.43 -0.28
CA LYS A 217 -15.87 -27.32 0.77
C LYS A 217 -16.98 -27.96 1.58
N ARG A 218 -18.02 -27.19 1.94
CA ARG A 218 -19.20 -27.71 2.67
C ARG A 218 -19.98 -28.70 1.82
N GLN A 219 -20.22 -28.41 0.55
CA GLN A 219 -20.90 -29.31 -0.39
C GLN A 219 -20.13 -30.62 -0.57
N LYS A 220 -18.81 -30.57 -0.86
CA LYS A 220 -17.95 -31.77 -0.91
C LYS A 220 -17.97 -32.56 0.39
N LYS A 221 -17.99 -31.89 1.55
CA LYS A 221 -18.08 -32.55 2.85
C LYS A 221 -19.44 -33.21 3.06
N GLU A 222 -20.53 -32.62 2.57
CA GLU A 222 -21.86 -33.21 2.65
C GLU A 222 -22.01 -34.39 1.68
N GLU A 223 -21.56 -34.26 0.43
CA GLU A 223 -21.54 -35.33 -0.57
C GLU A 223 -20.71 -36.53 -0.11
N SER A 224 -19.52 -36.30 0.44
CA SER A 224 -18.69 -37.38 1.01
C SER A 224 -19.38 -38.05 2.20
N ARG A 225 -20.08 -37.31 3.08
CA ARG A 225 -20.87 -37.89 4.17
C ARG A 225 -22.09 -38.67 3.67
N ARG A 226 -22.77 -38.20 2.62
CA ARG A 226 -23.89 -38.91 1.98
C ARG A 226 -23.40 -40.19 1.30
N GLY A 227 -22.29 -40.12 0.56
CA GLY A 227 -21.64 -41.28 -0.05
C GLY A 227 -21.20 -42.31 0.98
N ALA A 228 -20.58 -41.87 2.08
CA ALA A 228 -20.18 -42.76 3.18
C ALA A 228 -21.39 -43.40 3.91
N LYS A 229 -22.51 -42.66 4.06
CA LYS A 229 -23.74 -43.21 4.61
C LYS A 229 -24.41 -44.21 3.66
N ALA A 230 -24.42 -43.92 2.36
CA ALA A 230 -24.98 -44.81 1.35
C ALA A 230 -24.16 -46.10 1.19
N SER A 231 -22.82 -46.00 1.23
CA SER A 231 -21.94 -47.18 1.21
C SER A 231 -22.07 -48.02 2.49
N ALA A 232 -22.20 -47.39 3.66
CA ALA A 232 -22.48 -48.08 4.91
C ALA A 232 -23.85 -48.79 4.88
N ALA A 233 -24.88 -48.14 4.35
CA ALA A 233 -26.21 -48.73 4.21
C ALA A 233 -26.23 -49.91 3.22
N ALA A 234 -25.48 -49.82 2.11
CA ALA A 234 -25.32 -50.91 1.14
C ALA A 234 -24.52 -52.11 1.70
N ALA A 235 -23.56 -51.86 2.59
CA ALA A 235 -22.82 -52.92 3.28
C ALA A 235 -23.69 -53.65 4.33
N THR A 236 -24.61 -52.94 4.99
CA THR A 236 -25.58 -53.55 5.90
C THR A 236 -26.66 -54.34 5.17
N SER A 237 -27.14 -53.89 4.01
CA SER A 237 -28.18 -54.62 3.26
C SER A 237 -27.68 -55.90 2.58
N SER A 238 -26.39 -55.97 2.21
CA SER A 238 -25.79 -57.19 1.64
C SER A 238 -25.50 -58.28 2.68
N THR A 239 -25.36 -57.91 3.95
CA THR A 239 -25.03 -58.84 5.04
C THR A 239 -26.28 -59.52 5.63
N ASP A 240 -27.47 -58.91 5.52
CA ASP A 240 -28.64 -59.30 6.34
C ASP A 240 -29.68 -60.20 5.64
N MET A 241 -29.60 -60.41 4.32
CA MET A 241 -30.57 -61.26 3.60
C MET A 241 -30.18 -62.75 3.50
N SER A 242 -28.97 -63.14 3.90
CA SER A 242 -28.54 -64.55 3.87
C SER A 242 -28.43 -65.22 5.25
N SER A 243 -28.44 -64.44 6.32
CA SER A 243 -28.30 -64.97 7.70
C SER A 243 -29.64 -65.26 8.38
N PHE A 244 -30.70 -64.51 8.02
CA PHE A 244 -32.02 -64.65 8.65
C PHE A 244 -32.83 -65.84 8.11
N ASP A 245 -32.71 -66.17 6.82
CA ASP A 245 -33.40 -67.32 6.21
C ASP A 245 -32.90 -68.69 6.71
N LYS A 246 -31.74 -68.74 7.36
CA LYS A 246 -31.20 -69.97 7.95
C LYS A 246 -31.67 -70.23 9.38
N LEU A 247 -32.34 -69.28 10.04
CA LEU A 247 -32.79 -69.43 11.43
C LEU A 247 -34.18 -70.07 11.57
N ASN A 248 -34.98 -70.12 10.49
CA ASN A 248 -36.34 -70.69 10.49
C ASN A 248 -36.39 -72.17 10.04
N GLN A 249 -35.24 -72.84 9.87
CA GLN A 249 -35.16 -74.27 9.51
C GLN A 249 -34.75 -75.16 10.69
N VAL A 250 -35.15 -74.81 11.92
CA VAL A 250 -34.98 -75.73 13.07
C VAL A 250 -36.31 -76.48 13.29
N PRO A 251 -36.35 -77.82 13.17
CA PRO A 251 -37.56 -78.59 13.43
C PRO A 251 -38.01 -78.45 14.89
N SER A 252 -39.29 -78.18 15.14
CA SER A 252 -39.83 -78.18 16.49
C SER A 252 -39.95 -79.62 16.99
N GLU A 253 -39.05 -80.06 17.88
CA GLU A 253 -39.27 -81.29 18.64
C GLU A 253 -40.39 -81.06 19.67
N ARG A 254 -41.42 -81.90 19.60
CA ARG A 254 -42.49 -81.98 20.60
C ARG A 254 -41.89 -82.49 21.91
N ILE A 255 -41.95 -81.66 22.95
CA ILE A 255 -41.72 -82.09 24.33
C ILE A 255 -42.86 -83.03 24.73
N GLY A 256 -42.55 -84.32 24.92
CA GLY A 256 -43.48 -85.32 25.42
C GLY A 256 -43.79 -85.08 26.89
N ALA A 257 -45.07 -85.12 27.25
CA ALA A 257 -45.52 -85.18 28.63
C ALA A 257 -45.14 -86.55 29.22
N GLY A 258 -44.31 -86.55 30.25
CA GLY A 258 -44.06 -87.72 31.09
C GLY A 258 -45.25 -87.90 32.04
N GLU A 259 -45.86 -89.08 31.96
CA GLU A 259 -46.76 -89.63 32.97
C GLU A 259 -45.90 -90.05 34.17
N ASP A 260 -46.20 -89.52 35.35
CA ASP A 260 -45.68 -90.03 36.63
C ASP A 260 -46.85 -90.67 37.40
N GLU A 261 -46.71 -91.98 37.68
CA GLU A 261 -47.41 -92.74 38.72
C GLU A 261 -46.92 -92.38 40.13
#